data_AF-A0A520D0N5-F1
#
_entry.id   AF-A0A520D0N5-F1
#
_cell.length_a   1.000
_cell.length_b   1.000
_cell.length_c   1.000
_cell.angle_alpha   90.00
_cell.angle_beta   90.00
_cell.angle_gamma   90.00
#
_symmetry.space_group_name_H-M   'P 1'
#
loop_
_entity.id
_entity.type
_entity.pdbx_description
1 polymer ?
#
loop_
_entity_poly.entity_id
_entity_poly.type
_entity_poly.pdbx_seq_one_letter_code
_entity_poly.pdbx_strand_id
1 'polypeptide(L)'
;MKLKPPYILFIASILFFFACKSDSKKEKEVAKTALEKSEDLPENNLQFKDVNGIRFFEVKRRFKNGLSFNSDGFQQEPTWILEFKAPDTMLAYSPDKKGMESFYLHHDHGRIYNFAKEYFRVRIVSKDSLVLQRVQVDAMKIAGDDDPRSDVYSTYYTKKQIEKLNTTIGELQKPTARDTAFIQEMVNKSNNDPGNPKLAFPGRIPVVFTSLNKTASVEKISTADELNNRKSAVDYFYPYYKVIITKAYKDFNYNFSVVVDAKGKMYVTKGYEFVLPEYQEQRKKLLQGIADVYLGGMFNITPGKTLGIPHASEIALTVIGKTGK
;
A
#
# COMPACT_ATOMS: atom_id res chain seq x y z
N MET A 1 47.43 -51.73 66.58
CA MET A 1 47.04 -50.39 67.05
C MET A 1 47.84 -49.36 66.26
N LYS A 2 47.11 -48.49 65.55
CA LYS A 2 47.46 -47.33 64.69
C LYS A 2 48.93 -47.08 64.27
N LEU A 3 49.11 -47.01 62.95
CA LEU A 3 50.24 -46.42 62.23
C LEU A 3 50.26 -44.88 62.31
N LYS A 4 51.50 -44.36 62.34
CA LYS A 4 52.08 -43.12 61.74
C LYS A 4 51.76 -41.74 62.36
N PRO A 5 52.74 -40.81 62.33
CA PRO A 5 52.98 -39.90 61.19
C PRO A 5 54.50 -39.74 60.87
N PRO A 6 55.02 -38.80 60.04
CA PRO A 6 54.37 -37.83 59.15
C PRO A 6 54.93 -37.79 57.69
N TYR A 7 54.13 -37.15 56.82
CA TYR A 7 54.44 -36.28 55.68
C TYR A 7 55.76 -36.41 54.88
N ILE A 8 55.62 -36.72 53.58
CA ILE A 8 56.38 -36.06 52.51
C ILE A 8 55.40 -35.67 51.39
N LEU A 9 55.43 -34.37 51.05
CA LEU A 9 54.75 -33.74 49.92
C LEU A 9 55.16 -34.39 48.59
N PHE A 10 54.19 -34.69 47.73
CA PHE A 10 54.40 -34.71 46.28
C PHE A 10 53.33 -33.82 45.65
N ILE A 11 53.77 -32.70 45.07
CA ILE A 11 52.94 -31.76 44.33
C ILE A 11 52.67 -32.38 42.96
N ALA A 12 51.45 -32.87 42.75
CA ALA A 12 50.95 -33.26 41.43
C ALA A 12 50.26 -32.05 40.80
N SER A 13 50.91 -31.48 39.79
CA SER A 13 50.35 -30.48 38.88
C SER A 13 49.31 -31.16 37.98
N ILE A 14 48.02 -30.97 38.28
CA ILE A 14 46.93 -31.34 37.36
C ILE A 14 46.71 -30.16 36.41
N LEU A 15 47.30 -30.28 35.22
CA LEU A 15 46.89 -29.55 34.03
C LEU A 15 45.50 -30.04 33.63
N PHE A 16 44.45 -29.34 34.07
CA PHE A 16 43.16 -29.43 33.41
C PHE A 16 43.26 -28.69 32.07
N PHE A 17 43.45 -29.44 31.00
CA PHE A 17 43.12 -29.00 29.65
C PHE A 17 41.60 -28.75 29.58
N PHE A 18 41.15 -27.56 29.96
CA PHE A 18 39.94 -27.01 29.38
C PHE A 18 40.29 -26.59 27.96
N ALA A 19 40.17 -27.55 27.05
CA ALA A 19 40.03 -27.25 25.64
C ALA A 19 38.86 -26.28 25.48
N CYS A 20 39.14 -25.06 25.02
CA CYS A 20 38.15 -24.22 24.38
C CYS A 20 37.58 -25.02 23.20
N LYS A 21 36.49 -25.76 23.44
CA LYS A 21 35.53 -26.02 22.38
C LYS A 21 34.98 -24.66 22.01
N SER A 22 35.48 -24.11 20.91
CA SER A 22 34.81 -23.05 20.20
C SER A 22 33.40 -23.55 19.91
N ASP A 23 32.43 -23.06 20.66
CA ASP A 23 31.03 -23.08 20.26
C ASP A 23 30.96 -22.26 18.97
N SER A 24 31.22 -22.93 17.85
CA SER A 24 30.71 -22.51 16.57
C SER A 24 29.20 -22.58 16.70
N LYS A 25 28.61 -21.47 17.17
CA LYS A 25 27.23 -21.14 16.86
C LYS A 25 27.16 -21.23 15.33
N LYS A 26 26.70 -22.36 14.82
CA LYS A 26 26.08 -22.42 13.51
C LYS A 26 24.98 -21.37 13.57
N GLU A 27 25.26 -20.18 13.05
CA GLU A 27 24.21 -19.28 12.61
C GLU A 27 23.24 -20.15 11.84
N LYS A 28 22.00 -20.22 12.33
CA LYS A 28 20.93 -20.84 11.55
C LYS A 28 20.92 -20.07 10.24
N GLU A 29 21.39 -20.72 9.19
CA GLU A 29 21.33 -20.22 7.83
C GLU A 29 19.85 -19.95 7.55
N VAL A 30 19.45 -18.69 7.68
CA VAL A 30 18.08 -18.28 7.41
C VAL A 30 17.85 -18.61 5.95
N ALA A 31 16.90 -19.50 5.68
CA ALA A 31 16.64 -19.96 4.31
C ALA A 31 16.35 -18.74 3.43
N LYS A 32 17.29 -18.43 2.53
CA LYS A 32 17.16 -17.33 1.57
C LYS A 32 15.86 -17.48 0.78
N THR A 33 15.14 -16.37 0.62
CA THR A 33 13.97 -16.28 -0.24
C THR A 33 14.34 -16.58 -1.71
N ALA A 34 13.36 -16.93 -2.54
CA ALA A 34 13.60 -17.16 -3.96
C ALA A 34 14.21 -15.93 -4.66
N LEU A 35 13.84 -14.72 -4.22
CA LEU A 35 14.41 -13.48 -4.72
C LEU A 35 15.89 -13.37 -4.33
N GLU A 36 16.22 -13.55 -3.05
CA GLU A 36 17.61 -13.50 -2.57
C GLU A 36 18.51 -14.52 -3.26
N LYS A 37 18.00 -15.74 -3.51
CA LYS A 37 18.73 -16.74 -4.29
C LYS A 37 19.01 -16.31 -5.73
N SER A 38 18.08 -15.55 -6.34
CA SER A 38 18.24 -15.06 -7.71
C SER A 38 19.15 -13.84 -7.82
N GLU A 39 19.35 -13.09 -6.73
CA GLU A 39 20.27 -11.94 -6.68
C GLU A 39 21.73 -12.36 -6.75
N ASP A 40 22.04 -13.53 -6.18
CA ASP A 40 23.40 -14.10 -6.15
C ASP A 40 23.86 -14.62 -7.52
N LEU A 41 22.97 -14.69 -8.52
CA LEU A 41 23.31 -15.14 -9.87
C LEU A 41 24.10 -14.04 -10.63
N PRO A 42 25.27 -14.36 -11.23
CA PRO A 42 26.10 -13.36 -11.93
C PRO A 42 25.35 -12.57 -13.01
N GLU A 43 24.46 -13.22 -13.76
CA GLU A 43 23.64 -12.59 -14.81
C GLU A 43 22.61 -11.58 -14.29
N ASN A 44 22.30 -11.61 -12.99
CA ASN A 44 21.35 -10.73 -12.30
C ASN A 44 22.05 -9.66 -11.45
N ASN A 45 23.38 -9.67 -11.42
CA ASN A 45 24.20 -8.74 -10.65
C ASN A 45 24.95 -7.74 -11.55
N LEU A 46 24.31 -7.33 -12.66
CA LEU A 46 24.83 -6.25 -13.51
C LEU A 46 24.69 -4.89 -12.82
N GLN A 47 25.42 -3.90 -13.32
CA GLN A 47 25.27 -2.48 -12.95
C GLN A 47 24.42 -1.76 -14.02
N PHE A 48 23.87 -0.59 -13.69
CA PHE A 48 23.07 0.18 -14.66
C PHE A 48 23.83 0.53 -15.94
N LYS A 49 25.15 0.78 -15.83
CA LYS A 49 26.03 1.03 -16.98
C LYS A 49 26.03 -0.13 -17.99
N ASP A 50 25.84 -1.37 -17.54
CA ASP A 50 25.87 -2.56 -18.37
C ASP A 50 24.55 -2.78 -19.15
N VAL A 51 23.51 -2.01 -18.81
CA VAL A 51 22.18 -2.04 -19.43
C VAL A 51 21.80 -0.67 -20.03
N ASN A 52 22.80 0.12 -20.44
CA ASN A 52 22.60 1.44 -21.02
C ASN A 52 21.74 1.40 -22.30
N GLY A 53 20.79 2.33 -22.40
CA GLY A 53 19.84 2.43 -23.50
C GLY A 53 18.74 1.37 -23.51
N ILE A 54 18.73 0.45 -22.53
CA ILE A 54 17.65 -0.54 -22.41
C ILE A 54 16.48 0.09 -21.67
N ARG A 55 15.30 0.02 -22.30
CA ARG A 55 14.04 0.42 -21.69
C ARG A 55 13.37 -0.73 -20.95
N PHE A 56 13.06 -0.49 -19.69
CA PHE A 56 12.41 -1.41 -18.77
C PHE A 56 10.99 -0.92 -18.48
N PHE A 57 10.00 -1.78 -18.71
CA PHE A 57 8.60 -1.50 -18.43
C PHE A 57 8.21 -2.16 -17.12
N GLU A 58 7.65 -1.41 -16.19
CA GLU A 58 7.20 -1.98 -14.92
C GLU A 58 6.03 -2.91 -15.17
N VAL A 59 6.19 -4.17 -14.79
CA VAL A 59 5.20 -5.22 -14.98
C VAL A 59 4.51 -5.59 -13.69
N LYS A 60 5.17 -5.44 -12.54
CA LYS A 60 4.59 -5.75 -11.23
C LYS A 60 5.09 -4.79 -10.18
N ARG A 61 4.20 -4.38 -9.28
CA ARG A 61 4.56 -3.74 -8.01
C ARG A 61 3.86 -4.45 -6.88
N ARG A 62 4.64 -4.92 -5.91
CA ARG A 62 4.21 -5.88 -4.89
C ARG A 62 4.75 -5.50 -3.53
N PHE A 63 3.96 -5.72 -2.51
CA PHE A 63 4.43 -5.71 -1.13
C PHE A 63 5.32 -6.93 -0.88
N LYS A 64 6.06 -6.92 0.22
CA LYS A 64 6.96 -8.00 0.65
C LYS A 64 6.28 -9.39 0.70
N ASN A 65 4.97 -9.42 0.96
CA ASN A 65 4.15 -10.65 0.97
C ASN A 65 3.82 -11.20 -0.44
N GLY A 66 4.20 -10.49 -1.50
CA GLY A 66 3.96 -10.81 -2.91
C GLY A 66 2.59 -10.38 -3.44
N LEU A 67 1.77 -9.69 -2.64
CA LEU A 67 0.47 -9.14 -3.06
C LEU A 67 0.64 -7.73 -3.61
N SER A 68 -0.24 -7.33 -4.52
CA SER A 68 -0.37 -5.94 -4.94
C SER A 68 -1.18 -5.10 -3.95
N PHE A 69 -1.88 -5.74 -3.01
CA PHE A 69 -2.71 -5.08 -2.01
C PHE A 69 -2.11 -5.22 -0.60
N ASN A 70 -2.25 -4.18 0.23
CA ASN A 70 -1.99 -4.26 1.66
C ASN A 70 -3.29 -4.49 2.45
N SER A 71 -3.18 -4.58 3.77
CA SER A 71 -4.30 -4.76 4.70
C SER A 71 -5.33 -3.62 4.68
N ASP A 72 -4.94 -2.44 4.22
CA ASP A 72 -5.82 -1.26 4.16
C ASP A 72 -6.53 -1.16 2.80
N GLY A 73 -6.32 -2.11 1.89
CA GLY A 73 -6.87 -2.04 0.52
C GLY A 73 -6.09 -1.12 -0.43
N PHE A 74 -4.89 -0.67 -0.05
CA PHE A 74 -4.00 0.08 -0.94
C PHE A 74 -3.48 -0.83 -2.04
N GLN A 75 -3.66 -0.43 -3.30
CA GLN A 75 -3.11 -1.16 -4.44
C GLN A 75 -1.83 -0.51 -4.94
N GLN A 76 -0.78 -1.30 -5.03
CA GLN A 76 0.43 -0.96 -5.76
C GLN A 76 0.22 -1.15 -7.26
N GLU A 77 0.09 -0.05 -7.99
CA GLU A 77 -0.09 -0.07 -9.43
C GLU A 77 1.24 0.13 -10.17
N PRO A 78 1.67 -0.86 -10.98
CA PRO A 78 2.85 -0.70 -11.82
C PRO A 78 2.54 0.27 -12.96
N THR A 79 3.30 1.34 -13.05
CA THR A 79 3.09 2.43 -14.03
C THR A 79 4.39 2.99 -14.58
N TRP A 80 5.54 2.61 -14.02
CA TRP A 80 6.82 3.22 -14.35
C TRP A 80 7.42 2.61 -15.61
N ILE A 81 8.15 3.43 -16.35
CA ILE A 81 9.02 3.00 -17.43
C ILE A 81 10.36 3.63 -17.16
N LEU A 82 11.42 2.84 -17.15
CA LEU A 82 12.77 3.28 -16.80
C LEU A 82 13.72 3.05 -17.96
N GLU A 83 14.67 3.96 -18.15
CA GLU A 83 15.75 3.81 -19.12
C GLU A 83 17.00 4.50 -18.58
N PHE A 84 18.05 3.72 -18.34
CA PHE A 84 19.35 4.29 -17.99
C PHE A 84 19.97 4.91 -19.24
N LYS A 85 20.27 6.21 -19.21
CA LYS A 85 20.70 6.98 -20.39
C LYS A 85 22.18 7.36 -20.35
N ALA A 86 22.66 7.73 -19.17
CA ALA A 86 24.03 8.20 -18.95
C ALA A 86 24.45 7.86 -17.50
N PRO A 87 25.75 7.91 -17.15
CA PRO A 87 26.27 7.55 -15.83
C PRO A 87 25.48 8.10 -14.63
N ASP A 88 24.99 9.32 -14.77
CA ASP A 88 24.29 10.11 -13.75
C ASP A 88 22.83 10.39 -14.12
N THR A 89 22.27 9.73 -15.13
CA THR A 89 20.95 10.07 -15.68
C THR A 89 20.08 8.84 -15.87
N MET A 90 18.97 8.82 -15.15
CA MET A 90 17.87 7.87 -15.33
C MET A 90 16.68 8.58 -15.98
N LEU A 91 16.14 8.02 -17.05
CA LEU A 91 14.86 8.45 -17.58
C LEU A 91 13.74 7.68 -16.88
N ALA A 92 12.70 8.37 -16.44
CA ALA A 92 11.46 7.75 -15.98
C ALA A 92 10.22 8.38 -16.63
N TYR A 93 9.24 7.56 -17.00
CA TYR A 93 7.99 8.06 -17.59
C TYR A 93 7.15 8.83 -16.57
N SER A 94 6.76 10.05 -16.94
CA SER A 94 5.87 10.94 -16.20
C SER A 94 4.46 10.88 -16.82
N PRO A 95 3.46 10.34 -16.12
CA PRO A 95 2.07 10.35 -16.58
C PRO A 95 1.55 11.78 -16.83
N ASP A 96 1.92 12.72 -15.96
CA ASP A 96 1.45 14.10 -16.01
C ASP A 96 1.97 14.83 -17.27
N LYS A 97 3.25 14.62 -17.62
CA LYS A 97 3.87 15.22 -18.82
C LYS A 97 3.74 14.34 -20.07
N LYS A 98 3.15 13.15 -19.97
CA LYS A 98 3.01 12.17 -21.06
C LYS A 98 4.33 11.88 -21.78
N GLY A 99 5.43 11.77 -21.03
CA GLY A 99 6.77 11.63 -21.62
C GLY A 99 7.83 11.17 -20.63
N MET A 100 9.00 10.81 -21.14
CA MET A 100 10.16 10.44 -20.31
C MET A 100 10.81 11.70 -19.75
N GLU A 101 10.94 11.77 -18.43
CA GLU A 101 11.67 12.82 -17.74
C GLU A 101 13.06 12.34 -17.32
N SER A 102 14.04 13.24 -17.37
CA SER A 102 15.40 12.96 -16.91
C SER A 102 15.51 13.26 -15.43
N PHE A 103 16.00 12.29 -14.66
CA PHE A 103 16.31 12.42 -13.25
C PHE A 103 17.79 12.17 -13.04
N TYR A 104 18.39 12.97 -12.18
CA TYR A 104 19.75 12.69 -11.70
C TYR A 104 19.73 11.35 -10.95
N LEU A 105 20.59 10.44 -11.38
CA LEU A 105 20.80 9.15 -10.74
C LEU A 105 21.96 9.31 -9.76
N HIS A 106 21.61 9.46 -8.48
CA HIS A 106 22.60 9.48 -7.43
C HIS A 106 22.89 8.06 -6.97
N HIS A 107 24.12 7.59 -7.14
CA HIS A 107 24.60 6.35 -6.55
C HIS A 107 25.01 6.61 -5.10
N ASP A 108 24.36 5.89 -4.17
CA ASP A 108 24.71 5.85 -2.76
C ASP A 108 25.54 4.56 -2.49
N HIS A 109 25.86 4.25 -1.25
CA HIS A 109 26.59 3.04 -0.89
C HIS A 109 25.89 1.74 -1.32
N GLY A 110 26.69 0.75 -1.72
CA GLY A 110 26.20 -0.55 -2.16
C GLY A 110 25.38 -0.47 -3.45
N ARG A 111 24.22 -1.15 -3.46
CA ARG A 111 23.30 -1.19 -4.61
C ARG A 111 22.11 -0.23 -4.42
N ILE A 112 22.34 0.93 -3.81
CA ILE A 112 21.29 1.90 -3.50
C ILE A 112 21.46 3.12 -4.40
N TYR A 113 20.34 3.55 -4.97
CA TYR A 113 20.30 4.66 -5.91
C TYR A 113 19.12 5.55 -5.57
N ASN A 114 19.31 6.86 -5.68
CA ASN A 114 18.23 7.82 -5.64
C ASN A 114 17.96 8.37 -7.04
N PHE A 115 16.69 8.34 -7.45
CA PHE A 115 16.19 9.06 -8.61
C PHE A 115 14.69 9.32 -8.43
N ALA A 116 14.16 10.34 -9.12
CA ALA A 116 12.76 10.75 -8.99
C ALA A 116 12.31 11.03 -7.53
N LYS A 117 13.23 11.54 -6.70
CA LYS A 117 13.05 11.82 -5.25
C LYS A 117 12.77 10.59 -4.39
N GLU A 118 13.07 9.39 -4.87
CA GLU A 118 12.85 8.12 -4.18
C GLU A 118 14.17 7.33 -4.12
N TYR A 119 14.39 6.61 -3.02
CA TYR A 119 15.53 5.70 -2.89
C TYR A 119 15.12 4.28 -3.25
N PHE A 120 15.97 3.61 -4.02
CA PHE A 120 15.78 2.24 -4.47
C PHE A 120 17.01 1.40 -4.14
N ARG A 121 16.79 0.29 -3.44
CA ARG A 121 17.75 -0.82 -3.38
C ARG A 121 17.54 -1.71 -4.60
N VAL A 122 18.56 -1.81 -5.43
CA VAL A 122 18.58 -2.65 -6.62
C VAL A 122 18.82 -4.09 -6.20
N ARG A 123 17.82 -4.95 -6.42
CA ARG A 123 17.89 -6.39 -6.13
C ARG A 123 18.45 -7.14 -7.34
N ILE A 124 17.85 -6.94 -8.51
CA ILE A 124 18.24 -7.60 -9.76
C ILE A 124 18.48 -6.55 -10.84
N VAL A 125 19.57 -6.69 -11.58
CA VAL A 125 19.76 -6.05 -12.89
C VAL A 125 20.28 -7.11 -13.85
N SER A 126 19.53 -7.36 -14.90
CA SER A 126 19.93 -8.17 -16.04
C SER A 126 19.55 -7.47 -17.34
N LYS A 127 19.98 -8.02 -18.47
CA LYS A 127 19.61 -7.48 -19.80
C LYS A 127 18.12 -7.56 -20.10
N ASP A 128 17.39 -8.41 -19.39
CA ASP A 128 15.97 -8.70 -19.64
C ASP A 128 15.05 -8.31 -18.49
N SER A 129 15.59 -8.07 -17.28
CA SER A 129 14.81 -7.83 -16.07
C SER A 129 15.50 -6.91 -15.08
N LEU A 130 14.69 -6.15 -14.35
CA LEU A 130 15.13 -5.26 -13.27
C LEU A 130 14.19 -5.47 -12.08
N VAL A 131 14.74 -5.58 -10.87
CA VAL A 131 13.95 -5.60 -9.63
C VAL A 131 14.50 -4.56 -8.68
N LEU A 132 13.63 -3.62 -8.30
CA LEU A 132 13.93 -2.53 -7.39
C LEU A 132 13.07 -2.67 -6.13
N GLN A 133 13.67 -2.56 -4.97
CA GLN A 133 12.98 -2.39 -3.70
C GLN A 133 12.99 -0.90 -3.35
N ARG A 134 11.82 -0.27 -3.16
CA ARG A 134 11.76 1.08 -2.60
C ARG A 134 12.22 1.02 -1.15
N VAL A 135 13.07 1.96 -0.75
CA VAL A 135 13.54 2.06 0.63
C VAL A 135 13.29 3.47 1.15
N GLN A 136 12.77 3.57 2.36
CA GLN A 136 12.67 4.84 3.06
C GLN A 136 14.04 5.21 3.63
N VAL A 137 14.43 6.47 3.48
CA VAL A 137 15.63 7.02 4.11
C VAL A 137 15.22 8.16 5.04
N ASP A 138 15.46 7.98 6.34
CA ASP A 138 15.18 8.96 7.38
C ASP A 138 16.51 9.35 8.06
N ALA A 139 16.82 10.65 8.09
CA ALA A 139 18.03 11.18 8.74
C ALA A 139 19.34 10.45 8.34
N MET A 140 19.54 10.23 7.03
CA MET A 140 20.69 9.51 6.44
C MET A 140 20.79 8.03 6.87
N LYS A 141 19.70 7.44 7.34
CA LYS A 141 19.60 6.01 7.64
C LYS A 141 18.51 5.39 6.80
N ILE A 142 18.83 4.26 6.18
CA ILE A 142 17.82 3.45 5.50
C ILE A 142 16.99 2.77 6.59
N ALA A 143 15.68 2.95 6.53
CA ALA A 143 14.75 2.25 7.40
C ALA A 143 14.89 0.73 7.21
N GLY A 144 14.61 -0.03 8.26
CA GLY A 144 14.68 -1.49 8.21
C GLY A 144 13.77 -2.09 7.14
N ASP A 145 14.07 -3.33 6.72
CA ASP A 145 13.26 -4.08 5.75
C ASP A 145 11.86 -4.47 6.30
N ASP A 146 11.59 -4.16 7.55
CA ASP A 146 10.32 -4.26 8.26
C ASP A 146 9.51 -2.95 8.25
N ASP A 147 10.09 -1.82 7.83
CA ASP A 147 9.36 -0.56 7.68
C ASP A 147 8.33 -0.71 6.53
N PRO A 148 7.02 -0.46 6.78
CA PRO A 148 5.98 -0.52 5.76
C PRO A 148 6.19 0.45 4.59
N ARG A 149 7.09 1.43 4.70
CA ARG A 149 7.47 2.33 3.60
C ARG A 149 8.52 1.70 2.69
N SER A 150 9.30 0.74 3.18
CA SER A 150 10.37 0.02 2.48
C SER A 150 9.94 -1.37 1.97
N ASP A 151 8.65 -1.69 2.04
CA ASP A 151 8.10 -3.02 1.77
C ASP A 151 7.66 -3.25 0.31
N VAL A 152 8.01 -2.32 -0.59
CA VAL A 152 7.53 -2.30 -1.98
C VAL A 152 8.62 -2.73 -2.95
N TYR A 153 8.31 -3.76 -3.75
CA TYR A 153 9.16 -4.32 -4.78
C TYR A 153 8.53 -4.11 -6.15
N SER A 154 9.32 -3.54 -7.06
CA SER A 154 8.93 -3.25 -8.43
C SER A 154 9.73 -4.14 -9.37
N THR A 155 9.05 -4.88 -10.23
CA THR A 155 9.63 -5.75 -11.26
C THR A 155 9.40 -5.14 -12.62
N TYR A 156 10.45 -5.10 -13.43
CA TYR A 156 10.41 -4.57 -14.77
C TYR A 156 10.97 -5.58 -15.77
N TYR A 157 10.40 -5.59 -16.97
CA TYR A 157 10.89 -6.39 -18.09
C TYR A 157 11.20 -5.51 -19.29
N THR A 158 12.15 -5.95 -20.11
CA THR A 158 12.36 -5.38 -21.43
C THR A 158 11.24 -5.80 -22.38
N LYS A 159 11.05 -5.05 -23.47
CA LYS A 159 10.09 -5.43 -24.51
C LYS A 159 10.35 -6.85 -25.05
N LYS A 160 11.61 -7.20 -25.29
CA LYS A 160 12.04 -8.53 -25.73
C LYS A 160 11.60 -9.64 -24.77
N GLN A 161 11.75 -9.40 -23.46
CA GLN A 161 11.34 -10.38 -22.45
C GLN A 161 9.81 -10.54 -22.41
N ILE A 162 9.06 -9.46 -22.59
CA ILE A 162 7.58 -9.51 -22.64
C ILE A 162 7.12 -10.27 -23.90
N GLU A 163 7.75 -10.04 -25.04
CA GLU A 163 7.48 -10.78 -26.28
C GLU A 163 7.78 -12.28 -26.12
N LYS A 164 8.89 -12.64 -25.48
CA LYS A 164 9.23 -14.04 -25.16
C LYS A 164 8.18 -14.73 -24.27
N LEU A 165 7.50 -13.96 -23.41
CA LEU A 165 6.40 -14.44 -22.56
C LEU A 165 5.06 -14.53 -23.32
N ASN A 166 5.01 -14.18 -24.61
CA ASN A 166 3.79 -14.17 -25.44
C ASN A 166 2.63 -13.42 -24.78
N THR A 167 2.92 -12.24 -24.22
CA THR A 167 1.94 -11.43 -23.49
C THR A 167 2.14 -9.94 -23.74
N THR A 168 1.37 -9.09 -23.06
CA THR A 168 1.49 -7.63 -23.15
C THR A 168 1.88 -7.03 -21.80
N ILE A 169 2.38 -5.79 -21.80
CA ILE A 169 2.65 -5.03 -20.58
C ILE A 169 1.39 -4.98 -19.70
N GLY A 170 0.25 -4.62 -20.29
CA GLY A 170 -1.02 -4.48 -19.56
C GLY A 170 -1.51 -5.80 -18.94
N GLU A 171 -1.33 -6.94 -19.61
CA GLU A 171 -1.66 -8.25 -19.02
C GLU A 171 -0.78 -8.58 -17.81
N LEU A 172 0.52 -8.29 -17.87
CA LEU A 172 1.44 -8.54 -16.76
C LEU A 172 1.18 -7.64 -15.55
N GLN A 173 0.68 -6.42 -15.80
CA GLN A 173 0.33 -5.42 -14.79
C GLN A 173 -0.97 -5.74 -14.03
N LYS A 174 -1.78 -6.69 -14.52
CA LYS A 174 -3.05 -7.04 -13.85
C LYS A 174 -2.82 -7.70 -12.49
N PRO A 175 -3.75 -7.47 -11.54
CA PRO A 175 -3.85 -8.27 -10.32
C PRO A 175 -3.93 -9.78 -10.62
N THR A 176 -3.32 -10.57 -9.75
CA THR A 176 -3.25 -12.04 -9.85
C THR A 176 -4.42 -12.70 -9.14
N ALA A 177 -4.64 -14.00 -9.38
CA ALA A 177 -5.63 -14.78 -8.63
C ALA A 177 -5.42 -14.73 -7.10
N ARG A 178 -4.16 -14.63 -6.65
CA ARG A 178 -3.84 -14.47 -5.22
C ARG A 178 -4.30 -13.12 -4.67
N ASP A 179 -4.17 -12.06 -5.46
CA ASP A 179 -4.71 -10.74 -5.11
C ASP A 179 -6.23 -10.77 -5.02
N THR A 180 -6.90 -11.42 -5.98
CA THR A 180 -8.35 -11.60 -5.96
C THR A 180 -8.81 -12.38 -4.73
N ALA A 181 -8.14 -13.48 -4.39
CA ALA A 181 -8.47 -14.27 -3.20
C ALA A 181 -8.30 -13.46 -1.89
N PHE A 182 -7.22 -12.68 -1.80
CA PHE A 182 -6.97 -11.78 -0.67
C PHE A 182 -8.07 -10.73 -0.53
N ILE A 183 -8.44 -10.05 -1.63
CA ILE A 183 -9.55 -9.09 -1.62
C ILE A 183 -10.86 -9.77 -1.26
N GLN A 184 -11.15 -10.96 -1.80
CA GLN A 184 -12.37 -11.69 -1.46
C GLN A 184 -12.46 -11.99 0.03
N GLU A 185 -11.35 -12.35 0.68
CA GLU A 185 -11.30 -12.54 2.13
C GLU A 185 -11.63 -11.24 2.89
N MET A 186 -11.04 -10.12 2.49
CA MET A 186 -11.33 -8.81 3.08
C MET A 186 -12.81 -8.44 2.89
N VAL A 187 -13.36 -8.65 1.69
CA VAL A 187 -14.77 -8.41 1.39
C VAL A 187 -15.68 -9.26 2.27
N ASN A 188 -15.37 -10.55 2.44
CA ASN A 188 -16.17 -11.44 3.29
C ASN A 188 -16.18 -10.96 4.74
N LYS A 189 -15.03 -10.54 5.29
CA LYS A 189 -14.94 -9.96 6.64
C LYS A 189 -15.78 -8.68 6.76
N SER A 190 -15.66 -7.79 5.78
CA SER A 190 -16.39 -6.53 5.72
C SER A 190 -17.91 -6.74 5.65
N ASN A 191 -18.36 -7.67 4.80
CA ASN A 191 -19.78 -7.94 4.59
C ASN A 191 -20.46 -8.69 5.74
N ASN A 192 -19.69 -9.37 6.60
CA ASN A 192 -20.22 -10.02 7.80
C ASN A 192 -20.64 -9.00 8.87
N ASP A 193 -20.03 -7.81 8.88
CA ASP A 193 -20.39 -6.69 9.76
C ASP A 193 -20.30 -5.35 8.98
N PRO A 194 -21.27 -5.11 8.08
CA PRO A 194 -21.17 -4.09 7.04
C PRO A 194 -21.19 -2.65 7.56
N GLY A 195 -21.61 -2.42 8.81
CA GLY A 195 -21.62 -1.09 9.42
C GLY A 195 -20.33 -0.75 10.18
N ASN A 196 -19.36 -1.66 10.23
CA ASN A 196 -18.17 -1.52 11.05
C ASN A 196 -17.02 -0.85 10.28
N PRO A 197 -16.65 0.41 10.64
CA PRO A 197 -15.60 1.13 9.93
C PRO A 197 -14.22 0.49 10.04
N LYS A 198 -13.98 -0.40 11.03
CA LYS A 198 -12.69 -1.12 11.16
C LYS A 198 -12.53 -2.27 10.16
N LEU A 199 -13.64 -2.75 9.61
CA LEU A 199 -13.67 -3.82 8.60
C LEU A 199 -13.99 -3.30 7.20
N ALA A 200 -14.47 -2.06 7.10
CA ALA A 200 -14.57 -1.35 5.84
C ALA A 200 -13.17 -0.99 5.32
N PHE A 201 -13.01 -1.01 4.00
CA PHE A 201 -11.77 -0.58 3.34
C PHE A 201 -12.12 0.20 2.07
N PRO A 202 -11.26 1.11 1.60
CA PRO A 202 -11.54 1.94 0.43
C PRO A 202 -11.64 1.11 -0.85
N GLY A 203 -12.77 1.25 -1.54
CA GLY A 203 -12.94 0.68 -2.88
C GLY A 203 -12.05 1.39 -3.90
N ARG A 204 -11.29 0.63 -4.69
CA ARG A 204 -10.51 1.16 -5.83
C ARG A 204 -11.37 1.97 -6.79
N ILE A 205 -12.60 1.52 -6.98
CA ILE A 205 -13.69 2.29 -7.57
C ILE A 205 -14.54 2.77 -6.39
N PRO A 206 -14.53 4.07 -6.05
CA PRO A 206 -15.29 4.62 -4.93
C PRO A 206 -16.80 4.46 -5.13
N VAL A 207 -17.54 4.67 -4.03
CA VAL A 207 -19.01 4.76 -4.04
C VAL A 207 -19.48 5.81 -5.05
N VAL A 208 -20.55 5.54 -5.77
CA VAL A 208 -21.13 6.50 -6.72
C VAL A 208 -22.58 6.79 -6.34
N PHE A 209 -22.90 8.07 -6.20
CA PHE A 209 -24.26 8.54 -6.03
C PHE A 209 -24.79 9.03 -7.36
N THR A 210 -25.86 8.42 -7.85
CA THR A 210 -26.58 8.91 -9.03
C THR A 210 -27.89 9.53 -8.57
N SER A 211 -28.09 10.82 -8.81
CA SER A 211 -29.32 11.47 -8.37
C SER A 211 -30.53 10.93 -9.11
N LEU A 212 -31.60 10.64 -8.38
CA LEU A 212 -32.88 10.18 -8.92
C LEU A 212 -33.78 11.35 -9.34
N ASN A 213 -33.47 12.58 -8.91
CA ASN A 213 -34.30 13.75 -9.17
C ASN A 213 -33.47 15.05 -9.27
N LYS A 214 -34.08 16.11 -9.80
CA LYS A 214 -33.42 17.43 -9.94
C LYS A 214 -33.28 18.19 -8.62
N THR A 215 -33.86 17.69 -7.53
CA THR A 215 -33.85 18.37 -6.22
C THR A 215 -32.66 18.00 -5.36
N ALA A 216 -31.84 17.05 -5.81
CA ALA A 216 -30.61 16.65 -5.15
C ALA A 216 -29.45 16.58 -6.15
N SER A 217 -28.28 17.05 -5.74
CA SER A 217 -27.03 16.96 -6.51
C SER A 217 -25.89 16.48 -5.63
N VAL A 218 -24.99 15.68 -6.20
CA VAL A 218 -23.76 15.22 -5.56
C VAL A 218 -22.56 15.69 -6.37
N GLU A 219 -21.55 16.18 -5.67
CA GLU A 219 -20.23 16.44 -6.19
C GLU A 219 -19.21 15.62 -5.39
N LYS A 220 -18.38 14.82 -6.07
CA LYS A 220 -17.20 14.21 -5.44
C LYS A 220 -16.10 15.26 -5.43
N ILE A 221 -15.63 15.60 -4.24
CA ILE A 221 -14.55 16.55 -4.04
C ILE A 221 -13.24 15.77 -4.01
N SER A 222 -12.28 16.17 -4.84
CA SER A 222 -10.94 15.59 -4.78
C SER A 222 -10.24 16.04 -3.52
N THR A 223 -9.55 15.11 -2.89
CA THR A 223 -8.70 15.30 -1.73
C THR A 223 -7.23 15.42 -2.10
N ALA A 224 -6.89 15.42 -3.39
CA ALA A 224 -5.54 15.69 -3.85
C ALA A 224 -5.12 17.11 -3.41
N ASP A 225 -3.93 17.22 -2.85
CA ASP A 225 -3.37 18.46 -2.33
C ASP A 225 -1.85 18.42 -2.53
N GLU A 226 -1.38 19.12 -3.55
CA GLU A 226 0.04 19.17 -3.90
C GLU A 226 0.88 19.84 -2.81
N LEU A 227 0.34 20.84 -2.10
CA LEU A 227 1.04 21.57 -1.05
C LEU A 227 1.34 20.66 0.15
N ASN A 228 0.43 19.72 0.43
CA ASN A 228 0.56 18.72 1.48
C ASN A 228 1.02 17.35 0.97
N ASN A 229 1.57 17.27 -0.26
CA ASN A 229 2.06 16.05 -0.90
C ASN A 229 1.04 14.91 -1.04
N ARG A 230 -0.27 15.22 -1.04
CA ARG A 230 -1.33 14.25 -1.24
C ARG A 230 -1.65 14.09 -2.71
N LYS A 231 -1.16 12.99 -3.31
CA LYS A 231 -1.33 12.70 -4.73
C LYS A 231 -2.75 12.21 -5.07
N SER A 232 -3.20 12.45 -6.29
CA SER A 232 -4.47 11.94 -6.82
C SER A 232 -4.56 10.40 -6.81
N ALA A 233 -3.43 9.69 -6.85
CA ALA A 233 -3.37 8.24 -6.76
C ALA A 233 -3.97 7.67 -5.46
N VAL A 234 -3.96 8.45 -4.37
CA VAL A 234 -4.56 8.06 -3.08
C VAL A 234 -5.95 8.67 -2.87
N ASP A 235 -6.52 9.38 -3.84
CA ASP A 235 -7.77 10.12 -3.68
C ASP A 235 -8.97 9.20 -3.39
N TYR A 236 -8.88 7.94 -3.80
CA TYR A 236 -9.89 6.92 -3.53
C TYR A 236 -9.92 6.45 -2.06
N PHE A 237 -8.90 6.73 -1.25
CA PHE A 237 -8.82 6.29 0.14
C PHE A 237 -9.82 7.00 1.06
N TYR A 238 -10.09 8.27 0.76
CA TYR A 238 -10.94 9.11 1.59
C TYR A 238 -11.92 9.87 0.71
N PRO A 239 -12.81 9.16 0.01
CA PRO A 239 -13.72 9.80 -0.91
C PRO A 239 -14.66 10.72 -0.13
N TYR A 240 -14.70 11.98 -0.56
CA TYR A 240 -15.49 13.03 0.07
C TYR A 240 -16.53 13.55 -0.91
N TYR A 241 -17.78 13.66 -0.46
CA TYR A 241 -18.89 14.11 -1.28
C TYR A 241 -19.61 15.28 -0.64
N LYS A 242 -19.95 16.25 -1.48
CA LYS A 242 -20.84 17.35 -1.15
C LYS A 242 -22.20 17.08 -1.76
N VAL A 243 -23.21 16.93 -0.92
CA VAL A 243 -24.60 16.70 -1.28
C VAL A 243 -25.37 18.00 -1.05
N ILE A 244 -26.10 18.47 -2.07
CA ILE A 244 -26.99 19.63 -1.96
C ILE A 244 -28.41 19.19 -2.24
N ILE A 245 -29.33 19.50 -1.33
CA ILE A 245 -30.76 19.21 -1.43
C ILE A 245 -31.52 20.53 -1.43
N THR A 246 -32.22 20.86 -2.52
CA THR A 246 -32.84 22.18 -2.75
C THR A 246 -34.30 22.27 -2.27
N LYS A 247 -34.89 21.16 -1.85
CA LYS A 247 -36.25 21.09 -1.26
C LYS A 247 -36.25 20.30 0.05
N ALA A 248 -35.37 20.67 0.97
CA ALA A 248 -35.35 20.09 2.31
C ALA A 248 -36.49 20.65 3.16
N TYR A 249 -36.89 19.91 4.20
CA TYR A 249 -37.89 20.37 5.16
C TYR A 249 -37.45 21.61 5.96
N LYS A 250 -36.14 21.74 6.20
CA LYS A 250 -35.51 22.89 6.85
C LYS A 250 -34.10 23.09 6.33
N ASP A 251 -33.56 24.28 6.56
CA ASP A 251 -32.16 24.56 6.31
C ASP A 251 -31.27 23.77 7.29
N PHE A 252 -30.27 23.08 6.76
CA PHE A 252 -29.27 22.40 7.59
C PHE A 252 -27.95 22.21 6.85
N ASN A 253 -26.88 22.01 7.61
CA ASN A 253 -25.57 21.64 7.11
C ASN A 253 -24.93 20.65 8.08
N TYR A 254 -24.71 19.42 7.63
CA TYR A 254 -24.11 18.36 8.45
C TYR A 254 -22.91 17.76 7.75
N ASN A 255 -21.86 17.52 8.54
CA ASN A 255 -20.66 16.80 8.15
C ASN A 255 -20.59 15.51 8.96
N PHE A 256 -20.52 14.38 8.27
CA PHE A 256 -20.47 13.06 8.90
C PHE A 256 -19.87 12.02 7.96
N SER A 257 -19.46 10.88 8.51
CA SER A 257 -19.00 9.74 7.71
C SER A 257 -20.03 8.62 7.76
N VAL A 258 -20.10 7.88 6.66
CA VAL A 258 -20.90 6.65 6.57
C VAL A 258 -20.07 5.54 5.98
N VAL A 259 -20.33 4.31 6.41
CA VAL A 259 -19.95 3.12 5.64
C VAL A 259 -21.10 2.77 4.71
N VAL A 260 -20.80 2.64 3.42
CA VAL A 260 -21.74 2.15 2.40
C VAL A 260 -21.45 0.68 2.17
N ASP A 261 -22.41 -0.18 2.48
CA ASP A 261 -22.25 -1.64 2.32
C ASP A 261 -22.30 -2.09 0.86
N ALA A 262 -22.07 -3.39 0.63
CA ALA A 262 -22.11 -3.99 -0.71
C ALA A 262 -23.48 -3.90 -1.43
N LYS A 263 -24.55 -3.50 -0.72
CA LYS A 263 -25.91 -3.31 -1.26
C LYS A 263 -26.26 -1.82 -1.42
N GLY A 264 -25.37 -0.90 -1.06
CA GLY A 264 -25.61 0.54 -1.11
C GLY A 264 -26.29 1.12 0.15
N LYS A 265 -26.48 0.32 1.21
CA LYS A 265 -27.02 0.82 2.49
C LYS A 265 -25.94 1.57 3.26
N MET A 266 -26.31 2.69 3.87
CA MET A 266 -25.40 3.55 4.63
C MET A 266 -25.53 3.35 6.14
N TYR A 267 -24.41 3.35 6.83
CA TYR A 267 -24.31 3.26 8.28
C TYR A 267 -23.49 4.43 8.80
N VAL A 268 -24.07 5.30 9.62
CA VAL A 268 -23.35 6.46 10.18
C VAL A 268 -22.28 5.98 11.16
N THR A 269 -21.03 6.38 10.91
CA THR A 269 -19.85 5.95 11.68
C THR A 269 -19.15 7.08 12.43
N LYS A 270 -19.27 8.33 11.96
CA LYS A 270 -18.62 9.51 12.57
C LYS A 270 -19.47 10.77 12.39
N GLY A 271 -19.17 11.83 13.13
CA GLY A 271 -19.84 13.13 13.06
C GLY A 271 -20.87 13.37 14.16
N TYR A 272 -21.13 12.37 15.00
CA TYR A 272 -22.02 12.47 16.15
C TYR A 272 -21.25 12.64 17.48
N GLU A 273 -19.93 12.58 17.46
CA GLU A 273 -19.07 12.68 18.65
C GLU A 273 -18.88 14.13 19.13
N PHE A 274 -19.21 15.12 18.29
CA PHE A 274 -19.03 16.55 18.56
C PHE A 274 -20.14 17.17 19.43
N VAL A 275 -20.87 16.35 20.18
CA VAL A 275 -21.89 16.79 21.14
C VAL A 275 -21.61 16.14 22.50
N LEU A 276 -22.27 16.62 23.56
CA LEU A 276 -22.15 16.01 24.89
C LEU A 276 -22.52 14.51 24.84
N PRO A 277 -21.84 13.64 25.61
CA PRO A 277 -22.03 12.18 25.56
C PRO A 277 -23.50 11.73 25.59
N GLU A 278 -24.33 12.37 26.42
CA GLU A 278 -25.76 12.10 26.56
C GLU A 278 -26.57 12.36 25.28
N TYR A 279 -26.08 13.20 24.37
CA TYR A 279 -26.73 13.52 23.10
C TYR A 279 -26.16 12.75 21.92
N GLN A 280 -25.08 11.98 22.08
CA GLN A 280 -24.42 11.29 20.97
C GLN A 280 -25.35 10.28 20.27
N GLU A 281 -26.09 9.47 21.03
CA GLU A 281 -27.05 8.52 20.47
C GLU A 281 -28.19 9.21 19.72
N GLN A 282 -28.71 10.32 20.25
CA GLN A 282 -29.73 11.10 19.57
C GLN A 282 -29.18 11.72 18.27
N ARG A 283 -27.95 12.26 18.32
CA ARG A 283 -27.27 12.84 17.16
C ARG A 283 -27.00 11.79 16.09
N LYS A 284 -26.56 10.59 16.48
CA LYS A 284 -26.36 9.46 15.56
C LYS A 284 -27.66 9.06 14.87
N LYS A 285 -28.77 8.94 15.62
CA LYS A 285 -30.10 8.65 15.04
C LYS A 285 -30.56 9.72 14.05
N LEU A 286 -30.33 11.01 14.36
CA LEU A 286 -30.63 12.11 13.44
C LEU A 286 -29.84 11.98 12.14
N LEU A 287 -28.52 11.79 12.22
CA LEU A 287 -27.67 11.64 11.04
C LEU A 287 -28.03 10.39 10.24
N GLN A 288 -28.35 9.28 10.92
CA GLN A 288 -28.80 8.05 10.27
C GLN A 288 -30.13 8.27 9.54
N GLY A 289 -31.08 9.00 10.15
CA GLY A 289 -32.32 9.39 9.48
C GLY A 289 -32.09 10.25 8.24
N ILE A 290 -31.07 11.13 8.25
CA ILE A 290 -30.68 11.89 7.06
C ILE A 290 -30.13 10.96 5.97
N ALA A 291 -29.25 10.02 6.34
CA ALA A 291 -28.72 9.05 5.39
C ALA A 291 -29.83 8.18 4.79
N ASP A 292 -30.69 7.60 5.61
CA ASP A 292 -31.72 6.66 5.16
C ASP A 292 -32.79 7.34 4.31
N VAL A 293 -33.30 8.50 4.74
CA VAL A 293 -34.44 9.16 4.09
C VAL A 293 -33.99 10.03 2.92
N TYR A 294 -33.04 10.95 3.14
CA TYR A 294 -32.61 11.85 2.08
C TYR A 294 -31.68 11.14 1.11
N LEU A 295 -30.57 10.58 1.60
CA LEU A 295 -29.58 10.01 0.69
C LEU A 295 -30.08 8.71 0.05
N GLY A 296 -30.67 7.80 0.83
CA GLY A 296 -31.26 6.55 0.33
C GLY A 296 -32.49 6.75 -0.54
N GLY A 297 -33.30 7.79 -0.30
CA GLY A 297 -34.50 8.08 -1.09
C GLY A 297 -34.24 8.92 -2.35
N MET A 298 -33.17 9.71 -2.38
CA MET A 298 -32.90 10.64 -3.50
C MET A 298 -31.80 10.18 -4.45
N PHE A 299 -31.03 9.16 -4.10
CA PHE A 299 -29.92 8.67 -4.91
C PHE A 299 -29.98 7.16 -5.12
N ASN A 300 -29.63 6.73 -6.33
CA ASN A 300 -29.17 5.36 -6.55
C ASN A 300 -27.70 5.26 -6.12
N ILE A 301 -27.42 4.46 -5.09
CA ILE A 301 -26.11 4.34 -4.46
C ILE A 301 -25.44 3.08 -4.98
N THR A 302 -24.42 3.26 -5.83
CA THR A 302 -23.57 2.16 -6.26
C THR A 302 -22.44 1.97 -5.25
N PRO A 303 -22.28 0.77 -4.65
CA PRO A 303 -21.26 0.52 -3.64
C PRO A 303 -19.84 0.64 -4.21
N GLY A 304 -18.88 0.87 -3.32
CA GLY A 304 -17.46 0.81 -3.66
C GLY A 304 -17.06 -0.59 -4.10
N LYS A 305 -16.11 -0.68 -5.03
CA LYS A 305 -15.66 -1.94 -5.60
C LYS A 305 -14.14 -2.02 -5.70
N THR A 306 -13.61 -3.21 -5.48
CA THR A 306 -12.21 -3.54 -5.74
C THR A 306 -12.17 -4.83 -6.55
N LEU A 307 -11.43 -4.85 -7.67
CA LEU A 307 -11.41 -5.97 -8.62
C LEU A 307 -12.81 -6.40 -9.11
N GLY A 308 -13.75 -5.45 -9.19
CA GLY A 308 -15.14 -5.72 -9.57
C GLY A 308 -16.04 -6.27 -8.46
N ILE A 309 -15.50 -6.53 -7.27
CA ILE A 309 -16.23 -7.09 -6.12
C ILE A 309 -16.77 -5.92 -5.27
N PRO A 310 -18.10 -5.79 -5.05
CA PRO A 310 -18.67 -4.79 -4.16
C PRO A 310 -18.46 -5.13 -2.69
N HIS A 311 -18.15 -4.12 -1.88
CA HIS A 311 -17.86 -4.29 -0.45
C HIS A 311 -18.13 -3.02 0.35
N ALA A 312 -18.10 -3.12 1.68
CA ALA A 312 -18.28 -1.98 2.54
C ALA A 312 -17.10 -0.99 2.42
N SER A 313 -17.41 0.28 2.21
CA SER A 313 -16.42 1.38 2.07
C SER A 313 -16.86 2.58 2.89
N GLU A 314 -15.94 3.16 3.68
CA GLU A 314 -16.22 4.41 4.39
C GLU A 314 -16.05 5.62 3.46
N ILE A 315 -16.98 6.56 3.55
CA ILE A 315 -16.96 7.82 2.81
C ILE A 315 -17.24 8.98 3.77
N ALA A 316 -16.75 10.17 3.43
CA ALA A 316 -17.09 11.41 4.13
C ALA A 316 -18.14 12.20 3.35
N LEU A 317 -19.07 12.82 4.06
CA LEU A 317 -20.18 13.56 3.49
C LEU A 317 -20.33 14.93 4.11
N THR A 318 -20.61 15.92 3.27
CA THR A 318 -21.24 17.18 3.67
C THR A 318 -22.61 17.26 3.02
N VAL A 319 -23.66 17.28 3.83
CA VAL A 319 -25.05 17.31 3.37
C VAL A 319 -25.67 18.65 3.73
N ILE A 320 -26.03 19.41 2.70
CA ILE A 320 -26.62 20.74 2.82
C ILE A 320 -28.08 20.66 2.35
N GLY A 321 -29.01 20.87 3.28
CA GLY A 321 -30.42 21.05 3.00
C GLY A 321 -30.76 22.53 2.91
N LYS A 322 -31.49 22.92 1.86
CA LYS A 322 -32.10 24.23 1.72
C LYS A 322 -33.60 24.08 1.58
N THR A 323 -34.34 24.87 2.34
CA THR A 323 -35.79 24.97 2.25
C THR A 323 -36.10 25.66 0.93
N GLY A 324 -36.85 24.99 0.05
CA GLY A 324 -37.21 25.55 -1.25
C GLY A 324 -38.06 26.81 -1.04
N LYS A 325 -37.57 27.96 -1.50
CA LYS A 325 -38.43 29.13 -1.72
C LYS A 325 -39.10 29.04 -3.08
#